data_AF-A0A846C108-F1
#
_entry.id   AF-A0A846C108-F1
#
_cell.length_a   1.000
_cell.length_b   1.000
_cell.length_c   1.000
_cell.angle_alpha   90.00
_cell.angle_beta   90.00
_cell.angle_gamma   90.00
#
_symmetry.space_group_name_H-M   'P 1'
#
loop_
_entity.id
_entity.type
_entity.pdbx_description
1 polymer ?
#
loop_
_entity_poly.entity_id
_entity_poly.type
_entity_poly.pdbx_seq_one_letter_code
_entity_poly.pdbx_strand_id
1 'polypeptide(L)' 'MNPYEKVKNIEAENLVFLDEMGVLLGLTRSHARSYYGSIAYDFSLFYRGQKVTVFGAISLTKVVGLMTLNGSMDRICI' A
#
# COMPACT_ATOMS: atom_id res chain seq x y z
N MET A 1 -17.69 14.20 23.08
CA MET A 1 -18.32 12.87 22.94
C MET A 1 -17.27 11.93 22.36
N ASN A 2 -16.95 10.84 23.06
CA ASN A 2 -15.88 9.93 22.64
C ASN A 2 -16.35 9.15 21.40
N PRO A 3 -15.62 9.17 20.25
CA PRO A 3 -16.02 8.42 19.06
C PRO A 3 -16.26 6.94 19.34
N TYR A 4 -15.49 6.33 20.25
CA TYR A 4 -15.63 4.90 20.59
C TYR A 4 -16.96 4.55 21.27
N GLU A 5 -17.64 5.50 21.92
CA GLU A 5 -18.96 5.24 22.53
C GLU A 5 -20.06 5.09 21.47
N LYS A 6 -19.92 5.71 20.30
CA LYS A 6 -20.90 5.59 19.21
C LYS A 6 -20.79 4.28 18.45
N VAL A 7 -19.59 3.71 18.36
CA VAL A 7 -19.33 2.48 17.57
C VAL A 7 -19.60 1.21 18.36
N LYS A 8 -19.71 1.30 19.70
CA LYS A 8 -19.92 0.14 20.59
C LYS A 8 -21.15 -0.71 20.28
N ASN A 9 -22.19 -0.12 19.70
CA ASN A 9 -23.46 -0.79 19.40
C ASN A 9 -23.63 -1.13 17.91
N ILE A 10 -22.58 -0.98 17.10
CA ILE A 10 -22.63 -1.32 15.67
C ILE A 10 -22.17 -2.78 15.53
N GLU A 11 -22.98 -3.60 14.87
CA GLU A 11 -22.61 -4.97 14.54
C GLU A 11 -21.39 -5.02 13.62
N ALA A 12 -20.50 -5.99 13.86
CA ALA A 12 -19.19 -6.04 13.21
C ALA A 12 -19.32 -6.26 11.68
N GLU A 13 -20.40 -6.88 11.25
CA GLU A 13 -20.77 -7.13 9.85
C GLU A 13 -21.04 -5.84 9.08
N ASN A 14 -21.43 -4.77 9.79
CA ASN A 14 -21.70 -3.45 9.21
C ASN A 14 -20.45 -2.55 9.18
N LEU A 15 -19.29 -3.04 9.62
CA LEU A 15 -18.05 -2.29 9.63
C LEU A 15 -17.31 -2.45 8.30
N VAL A 16 -16.84 -1.32 7.77
CA VAL A 16 -15.90 -1.25 6.66
C VAL A 16 -14.63 -0.56 7.16
N PHE A 17 -13.51 -1.26 7.05
CA PHE A 17 -12.19 -0.76 7.41
C PHE A 17 -11.52 -0.19 6.18
N LEU A 18 -10.95 1.00 6.33
CA LEU A 18 -10.23 1.72 5.29
C LEU A 18 -8.78 1.87 5.71
N ASP A 19 -7.85 1.49 4.84
CA ASP A 19 -6.42 1.65 5.08
C ASP A 19 -5.66 2.05 3.80
N GLU A 20 -4.54 2.73 3.99
CA GLU A 20 -3.64 3.19 2.93
C GLU A 20 -2.31 2.44 2.99
N MET A 21 -1.88 1.90 1.84
CA MET A 21 -0.61 1.19 1.70
C MET A 21 0.21 1.76 0.54
N GLY A 22 1.46 2.16 0.81
CA GLY A 22 2.43 2.50 -0.24
C GLY A 22 3.13 1.27 -0.81
N VAL A 23 2.97 1.01 -2.10
CA VAL A 23 3.65 -0.06 -2.83
C VAL A 23 4.81 0.52 -3.63
N LEU A 24 6.03 0.09 -3.31
CA LEU A 24 7.24 0.47 -4.04
C LEU A 24 7.48 -0.54 -5.17
N LEU A 25 7.22 -0.13 -6.42
CA LEU A 25 7.24 -1.05 -7.57
C LEU A 25 8.63 -1.51 -8.01
N GLY A 26 9.72 -0.88 -7.55
CA GLY A 26 11.07 -1.24 -7.99
C GLY A 26 11.97 -1.84 -6.90
N LEU A 27 11.35 -2.44 -5.87
CA LEU A 27 12.08 -3.19 -4.85
C LEU A 27 12.70 -4.50 -5.35
N THR A 28 12.25 -5.05 -6.49
CA THR A 28 12.65 -6.41 -6.89
C THR A 28 13.30 -6.44 -8.27
N ARG A 29 14.63 -6.53 -8.31
CA ARG A 29 15.34 -7.01 -9.52
C ARG A 29 15.33 -8.54 -9.50
N SER A 30 14.79 -9.16 -10.55
CA SER A 30 14.78 -10.63 -10.65
C SER A 30 16.14 -11.24 -11.01
N HIS A 31 17.02 -10.46 -11.65
CA HIS A 31 18.32 -10.93 -12.13
C HIS A 31 19.38 -9.82 -12.06
N ALA A 32 20.61 -10.18 -11.68
CA ALA A 32 21.80 -9.35 -11.79
C ALA A 32 22.69 -9.85 -12.94
N ARG A 33 23.37 -8.94 -13.65
CA ARG A 33 24.30 -9.29 -14.75
C ARG A 33 25.66 -8.66 -14.51
N SER A 34 26.73 -9.45 -14.65
CA SER A 34 28.12 -8.99 -14.64
C SER A 34 28.94 -9.75 -15.69
N TYR A 35 30.10 -9.21 -16.04
CA TYR A 35 31.06 -9.92 -16.90
C TYR A 35 31.65 -11.13 -16.18
N TYR A 36 32.06 -12.14 -16.94
CA TYR A 36 32.73 -13.32 -16.39
C TYR A 36 33.94 -12.92 -15.54
N GLY A 37 33.99 -13.41 -14.30
CA GLY A 37 35.05 -13.06 -13.33
C GLY A 37 34.82 -11.75 -12.55
N SER A 38 33.69 -11.06 -12.73
CA SER A 38 33.37 -9.83 -12.00
C SER A 38 32.15 -9.98 -11.10
N ILE A 39 32.19 -9.33 -9.93
CA ILE A 39 31.08 -9.30 -8.98
C ILE A 39 30.03 -8.32 -9.49
N ALA A 40 28.76 -8.75 -9.50
CA ALA A 40 27.64 -7.84 -9.73
C ALA A 40 27.42 -6.98 -8.47
N TYR A 41 27.69 -5.68 -8.57
CA TYR A 41 27.36 -4.72 -7.51
C TYR A 41 25.94 -4.19 -7.71
N ASP A 42 25.17 -4.08 -6.63
CA ASP A 42 23.91 -3.34 -6.65
C ASP A 42 24.02 -2.07 -5.81
N PHE A 43 23.65 -0.96 -6.43
CA PHE A 43 23.53 0.33 -5.75
C PHE A 43 22.07 0.48 -5.32
N SER A 44 21.77 0.13 -4.07
CA SER A 44 20.47 0.45 -3.45
C SER A 44 20.45 1.93 -3.08
N LEU A 45 20.29 2.80 -4.07
CA LEU A 45 19.84 4.17 -3.84
C LEU A 45 18.36 4.08 -3.48
N PHE A 46 18.01 4.60 -2.30
CA PHE A 46 16.74 4.50 -1.57
C PHE A 46 15.40 4.68 -2.33
N TYR A 47 15.40 4.92 -3.64
CA TYR A 47 14.20 5.13 -4.45
C TYR A 47 14.41 4.68 -5.91
N ARG A 48 14.51 3.37 -6.16
CA ARG A 48 14.40 2.85 -7.53
C ARG A 48 12.96 2.40 -7.76
N GLY A 49 12.10 3.28 -8.27
CA GLY A 49 10.77 2.89 -8.73
C GLY A 49 9.67 3.92 -8.53
N GLN A 50 8.59 3.78 -9.29
CA GLN A 50 7.35 4.51 -9.04
C GLN A 50 6.73 3.99 -7.73
N LYS A 51 6.28 4.91 -6.87
CA LYS A 51 5.44 4.58 -5.72
C LYS A 51 3.98 4.59 -6.18
N VAL A 52 3.24 3.55 -5.84
CA VAL A 52 1.80 3.49 -6.02
C VAL A 52 1.19 3.45 -4.64
N THR A 53 0.35 4.42 -4.32
CA THR A 53 -0.45 4.39 -3.11
C THR A 53 -1.71 3.58 -3.40
N VAL A 54 -2.02 2.63 -2.52
CA VAL A 54 -3.19 1.77 -2.62
C VAL A 54 -4.11 2.07 -1.45
N PHE A 55 -5.40 2.28 -1.73
CA PHE A 55 -6.44 2.40 -0.73
C PHE A 55 -7.29 1.13 -0.76
N GLY A 56 -7.37 0.46 0.38
CA GLY A 56 -8.17 -0.74 0.55
C GLY A 56 -9.36 -0.47 1.46
N ALA A 57 -10.54 -0.88 1.01
CA ALA A 57 -11.74 -0.96 1.84
C ALA A 57 -12.12 -2.44 2.02
N ILE A 58 -12.14 -2.92 3.26
CA ILE A 58 -12.47 -4.32 3.58
C ILE A 58 -13.58 -4.38 4.62
N SER A 59 -14.51 -5.32 4.44
CA SER A 59 -15.42 -5.77 5.49
C SER A 59 -14.99 -7.15 5.97
N LEU A 60 -15.63 -7.68 7.01
CA LEU A 60 -15.35 -9.03 7.50
C LEU A 60 -15.54 -10.13 6.46
N THR A 61 -16.35 -9.89 5.42
CA THR A 61 -16.75 -10.90 4.44
C THR A 61 -16.10 -10.71 3.08
N LYS A 62 -15.70 -9.49 2.71
CA LYS A 62 -15.18 -9.20 1.38
C LYS A 62 -14.36 -7.91 1.31
N VAL A 63 -13.58 -7.80 0.23
CA VAL A 63 -13.03 -6.51 -0.21
C VAL A 63 -14.17 -5.70 -0.82
N VAL A 64 -14.41 -4.51 -0.26
CA VAL A 64 -15.48 -3.59 -0.68
C VAL A 64 -14.99 -2.68 -1.82
N GLY A 65 -13.72 -2.31 -1.80
CA GLY A 65 -13.13 -1.45 -2.82
C GLY A 65 -11.62 -1.44 -2.76
N LEU A 66 -10.99 -1.24 -3.91
CA LEU A 66 -9.57 -1.05 -4.05
C LEU A 66 -9.34 0.09 -5.02
N MET A 67 -8.54 1.09 -4.62
CA MET A 67 -8.17 2.20 -5.48
C MET A 67 -6.65 2.35 -5.48
N THR A 68 -6.07 2.64 -6.65
CA THR A 68 -4.66 2.95 -6.77
C THR A 68 -4.46 4.38 -7.23
N LEU A 69 -3.53 5.08 -6.59
CA LEU A 69 -3.08 6.42 -6.95
C LEU A 69 -1.61 6.37 -7.32
N ASN A 70 -1.28 6.94 -8.48
CA ASN A 70 0.10 7.17 -8.87
C ASN A 70 0.59 8.42 -8.13
N GLY A 71 1.48 8.25 -7.15
CA GLY A 71 2.03 9.38 -6.38
C GLY A 71 1.63 9.36 -4.91
N SER A 72 1.27 10.53 -4.36
CA SER A 72 0.96 10.73 -2.94
C SER A 72 -0.41 11.36 -2.79
N MET A 73 -1.12 11.05 -1.71
CA MET A 73 -2.33 11.78 -1.36
C MET A 73 -1.98 13.23 -0.98
N ASP A 74 -2.68 14.19 -1.57
CA ASP A 74 -2.48 15.63 -1.30
C ASP A 74 -3.54 16.16 -0.31
N ARG A 75 -4.78 15.64 -0.37
CA ARG A 75 -5.89 15.80 0.59
C ARG A 75 -7.03 14.82 0.28
N ILE A 76 -7.97 14.63 1.23
CA ILE A 76 -9.13 13.71 1.18
C ILE A 76 -9.86 13.82 -0.18
N CYS A 77 -9.74 12.77 -1.01
CA CYS A 77 -10.66 12.51 -2.11
C CYS A 77 -11.62 11.41 -1.64
N ILE A 78 -12.54 11.79 -0.76
CA ILE A 78 -13.72 11.00 -0.40
C ILE A 78 -14.91 11.96 -0.48
#